data_AF-A0A535ZYD8-F1
#
_entry.id   AF-A0A535ZYD8-F1
#
_cell.length_a   1.000
_cell.length_b   1.000
_cell.length_c   1.000
_cell.angle_alpha   90.00
_cell.angle_beta   90.00
_cell.angle_gamma   90.00
#
_symmetry.space_group_name_H-M   'P 1'
#
loop_
_entity.id
_entity.type
_entity.pdbx_description
1 polymer ?
#
loop_
_entity_poly.entity_id
_entity_poly.type
_entity_poly.pdbx_seq_one_letter_code
_entity_poly.pdbx_strand_id
1 'polypeptide(L)'
;PYRTPTLDERLARAGAGAVAAARLGEQFAVELERLNLERLYRDVELPLVDVLVEMEEAGIAVDLAYLRNLGEEFAREVARIEQEAFAVVGHEFGLNSPKQLQSLLFEELKLPRGRRTGTGFSTDATVLEELRGAHPVIEKI
;
A
#
# COMPACT_ATOMS: atom_id res chain seq x y z
N PRO A 1 17.55 7.19 6.30
CA PRO A 1 18.04 5.99 7.02
C PRO A 1 17.56 6.00 8.49
N TYR A 2 16.81 4.98 8.88
CA TYR A 2 16.30 4.85 10.25
C TYR A 2 17.47 4.49 11.18
N ARG A 3 17.69 5.28 12.25
CA ARG A 3 18.71 4.95 13.27
C ARG A 3 18.24 3.71 14.02
N THR A 4 19.03 2.63 14.00
CA THR A 4 18.77 1.46 14.84
C THR A 4 18.98 1.85 16.30
N PRO A 5 17.98 1.66 17.17
CA PRO A 5 18.10 2.01 18.58
C PRO A 5 19.17 1.15 19.28
N THR A 6 19.86 1.74 20.27
CA THR A 6 20.88 1.04 21.06
C THR A 6 20.25 -0.05 21.94
N LEU A 7 21.08 -0.93 22.52
CA LEU A 7 20.57 -1.93 23.48
C LEU A 7 19.89 -1.26 24.68
N ASP A 8 20.50 -0.23 25.26
CA ASP A 8 19.94 0.51 26.40
C ASP A 8 18.60 1.18 26.04
N GLU A 9 18.49 1.77 24.85
CA GLU A 9 17.24 2.37 24.37
C GLU A 9 16.13 1.32 24.20
N ARG A 10 16.47 0.11 23.72
CA ARG A 10 15.52 -1.01 23.59
C ARG A 10 15.09 -1.55 24.94
N LEU A 11 16.03 -1.73 25.88
CA LEU A 11 15.74 -2.21 27.24
C LEU A 11 14.87 -1.20 28.00
N ALA A 12 15.20 0.08 27.91
CA ALA A 12 14.39 1.15 28.51
C ALA A 12 12.96 1.16 27.94
N ARG A 13 12.80 0.99 26.62
CA ARG A 13 11.48 0.90 25.97
C ARG A 13 10.70 -0.33 26.42
N ALA A 14 11.32 -1.50 26.45
CA ALA A 14 10.67 -2.73 26.86
C ALA A 14 10.23 -2.66 28.33
N GLY A 15 11.10 -2.15 29.22
CA GLY A 15 10.77 -1.94 30.63
C GLY A 15 9.62 -0.93 30.81
N ALA A 16 9.68 0.21 30.13
CA ALA A 16 8.60 1.20 30.17
C ALA A 16 7.28 0.62 29.63
N GLY A 17 7.33 -0.16 28.53
CA GLY A 17 6.17 -0.83 27.95
C GLY A 17 5.55 -1.85 28.90
N ALA A 18 6.36 -2.69 29.55
CA ALA A 18 5.88 -3.67 30.52
C ALA A 18 5.19 -3.01 31.72
N VAL A 19 5.79 -1.94 32.27
CA VAL A 19 5.19 -1.16 33.38
C VAL A 19 3.89 -0.50 32.95
N ALA A 20 3.85 0.09 31.75
CA ALA A 20 2.65 0.71 31.22
C ALA A 20 1.53 -0.31 31.02
N ALA A 21 1.82 -1.46 30.40
CA ALA A 21 0.86 -2.54 30.19
C ALA A 21 0.28 -3.06 31.52
N ALA A 22 1.13 -3.29 32.53
CA ALA A 22 0.68 -3.74 33.85
C ALA A 22 -0.27 -2.73 34.51
N ARG A 23 0.10 -1.44 34.52
CA ARG A 23 -0.70 -0.38 35.18
C ARG A 23 -2.00 -0.07 34.44
N LEU A 24 -1.96 -0.04 33.11
CA LEU A 24 -3.13 0.28 32.30
C LEU A 24 -4.06 -0.93 32.18
N GLY A 25 -3.54 -2.16 32.23
CA GLY A 25 -4.34 -3.38 32.16
C GLY A 25 -5.42 -3.44 33.23
N GLU A 26 -5.10 -3.06 34.47
CA GLU A 26 -6.07 -2.99 35.57
C GLU A 26 -7.18 -1.95 35.30
N GLN A 27 -6.80 -0.77 34.79
CA GLN A 27 -7.76 0.29 34.46
C GLN A 27 -8.67 -0.12 33.29
N PHE A 28 -8.11 -0.77 32.28
CA PHE A 28 -8.87 -1.24 31.12
C PHE A 28 -9.78 -2.42 31.44
N ALA A 29 -9.43 -3.28 32.41
CA ALA A 29 -10.34 -4.32 32.88
C ALA A 29 -11.66 -3.72 33.40
N VAL A 30 -11.57 -2.66 34.21
CA VAL A 30 -12.74 -1.93 34.73
C VAL A 30 -13.57 -1.31 33.59
N GLU A 31 -12.90 -0.72 32.60
CA GLU A 31 -13.59 -0.15 31.43
C GLU A 31 -14.25 -1.22 30.54
N LEU A 32 -13.63 -2.39 30.39
CA LEU A 32 -14.21 -3.52 29.65
C LEU A 32 -15.49 -4.03 30.31
N GLU A 33 -15.51 -4.13 31.64
CA GLU A 33 -16.72 -4.43 32.39
C GLU A 33 -17.79 -3.35 32.21
N ARG A 34 -17.41 -2.07 32.36
CA ARG A 34 -18.31 -0.91 32.16
C ARG A 34 -18.96 -0.89 30.78
N LEU A 35 -18.23 -1.33 29.75
CA LEU A 35 -18.70 -1.38 28.36
C LEU A 35 -19.37 -2.72 28.00
N ASN A 36 -19.48 -3.67 28.93
CA ASN A 36 -19.98 -5.04 28.69
C ASN A 36 -19.17 -5.81 27.62
N LEU A 37 -17.87 -5.55 27.52
CA LEU A 37 -16.96 -6.16 26.55
C LEU A 37 -16.07 -7.25 27.16
N GLU A 38 -16.13 -7.48 28.47
CA GLU A 38 -15.25 -8.44 29.15
C GLU A 38 -15.31 -9.84 28.52
N ARG A 39 -16.52 -10.34 28.25
CA ARG A 39 -16.70 -11.66 27.64
C ARG A 39 -16.11 -11.74 26.23
N LEU A 40 -16.28 -10.70 25.42
CA LEU A 40 -15.69 -10.64 24.08
C LEU A 40 -14.16 -10.69 24.17
N TYR A 41 -13.59 -9.88 25.06
CA TYR A 41 -12.15 -9.85 25.28
C TYR A 41 -11.58 -11.19 25.75
N ARG A 42 -12.19 -11.81 26.78
CA ARG A 42 -11.67 -13.04 27.39
C ARG A 42 -11.95 -14.31 26.60
N ASP A 43 -13.13 -14.42 26.00
CA ASP A 43 -13.57 -15.69 25.41
C ASP A 43 -13.37 -15.73 23.89
N VAL A 44 -13.09 -14.58 23.25
CA VAL A 44 -12.91 -14.49 21.80
C VAL A 44 -11.55 -13.88 21.45
N GLU A 45 -11.28 -12.65 21.89
CA GLU A 45 -10.07 -11.93 21.46
C GLU A 45 -8.78 -12.57 21.99
N LEU A 46 -8.71 -12.92 23.29
CA LEU A 46 -7.52 -13.57 23.84
C LEU A 46 -7.26 -14.96 23.25
N PRO A 47 -8.24 -15.88 23.14
CA PRO A 47 -8.04 -17.18 22.49
C PRO A 47 -7.70 -17.05 20.99
N LEU A 48 -8.19 -16.02 20.31
CA LEU A 48 -7.86 -15.77 18.90
C LEU A 48 -6.36 -15.50 18.71
N VAL A 49 -5.67 -14.89 19.70
CA VAL A 49 -4.22 -14.67 19.62
C VAL A 49 -3.47 -15.99 19.41
N ASP A 50 -3.83 -17.04 20.15
CA ASP A 50 -3.17 -18.34 20.03
C ASP A 50 -3.39 -18.94 18.63
N VAL A 51 -4.61 -18.84 18.09
CA VAL A 51 -4.93 -19.28 16.73
C VAL A 51 -4.13 -18.50 15.68
N LEU A 52 -4.00 -17.18 15.85
CA LEU A 52 -3.22 -16.35 14.92
C LEU A 52 -1.74 -16.70 14.97
N VAL A 53 -1.18 -16.95 16.16
CA VAL A 53 0.22 -17.41 16.30
C VAL A 53 0.42 -18.73 15.56
N GLU A 54 -0.48 -19.71 15.73
CA GLU A 54 -0.41 -20.98 15.00
C GLU A 54 -0.49 -20.79 13.47
N MET A 55 -1.37 -19.91 13.00
CA MET A 55 -1.49 -19.58 11.58
C MET A 55 -0.24 -18.89 11.03
N GLU A 56 0.36 -17.98 11.80
CA GLU A 56 1.58 -17.25 11.44
C GLU A 56 2.79 -18.18 11.39
N GLU A 57 2.94 -19.09 12.36
CA GLU A 57 4.01 -20.08 12.39
C GLU A 57 3.88 -21.11 11.27
N ALA A 58 2.64 -21.54 10.96
CA ALA A 58 2.38 -22.44 9.84
C ALA A 58 2.69 -21.77 8.49
N GLY A 59 2.36 -20.48 8.35
CA GLY A 59 2.56 -19.71 7.13
C GLY A 59 1.74 -20.23 5.94
N ILE A 60 2.09 -19.74 4.74
CA ILE A 60 1.45 -20.13 3.49
C ILE A 60 2.53 -20.55 2.49
N ALA A 61 2.45 -21.77 1.99
CA ALA A 61 3.36 -22.26 0.97
C ALA A 61 3.13 -21.52 -0.35
N VAL A 62 4.21 -21.05 -0.97
CA VAL A 62 4.18 -20.34 -2.25
C VAL A 62 5.11 -21.01 -3.26
N ASP A 63 4.65 -21.12 -4.51
CA ASP A 63 5.50 -21.57 -5.61
C ASP A 63 6.38 -20.41 -6.10
N LEU A 64 7.62 -20.40 -5.63
CA LEU A 64 8.58 -19.35 -5.97
C LEU A 64 8.97 -19.37 -7.45
N ALA A 65 8.98 -20.53 -8.11
CA ALA A 65 9.34 -20.61 -9.52
C ALA A 65 8.22 -20.01 -10.38
N TYR A 66 6.97 -20.37 -10.07
CA TYR A 66 5.80 -19.77 -10.70
C TYR A 66 5.76 -18.25 -10.51
N LEU A 67 5.92 -17.76 -9.28
CA LEU A 67 5.88 -16.31 -8.99
C LEU A 67 7.00 -15.54 -9.69
N ARG A 68 8.20 -16.13 -9.82
CA ARG A 68 9.30 -15.53 -10.59
C ARG A 68 8.95 -15.45 -12.07
N ASN A 69 8.45 -16.53 -12.66
CA ASN A 69 8.05 -16.56 -14.06
C ASN A 69 6.95 -15.52 -14.35
N LEU A 70 5.97 -15.42 -13.45
CA LEU A 70 4.89 -14.44 -13.54
C LEU A 70 5.43 -13.00 -13.45
N GLY A 71 6.38 -12.76 -12.54
CA GLY A 71 7.06 -11.46 -12.43
C GLY A 71 7.83 -11.08 -13.70
N GLU A 72 8.52 -12.04 -14.32
CA GLU A 72 9.22 -11.81 -15.60
C GLU A 72 8.25 -11.56 -16.76
N GLU A 73 7.11 -12.25 -16.79
CA GLU A 73 6.05 -12.01 -17.79
C GLU A 73 5.49 -10.59 -17.67
N PHE A 74 5.13 -10.16 -16.47
CA PHE A 74 4.64 -8.81 -16.23
C PHE A 74 5.70 -7.75 -16.53
N ALA A 75 6.97 -8.00 -16.20
CA ALA A 75 8.05 -7.06 -16.53
C ALA A 75 8.20 -6.88 -18.05
N ARG A 76 8.13 -7.96 -18.83
CA ARG A 76 8.16 -7.91 -20.29
C ARG A 76 6.96 -7.15 -20.85
N GLU A 77 5.77 -7.42 -20.31
CA GLU A 77 4.53 -6.80 -20.78
C GLU A 77 4.49 -5.31 -20.47
N VAL A 78 4.88 -4.91 -19.25
CA VAL A 78 5.03 -3.50 -18.88
C VAL A 78 6.01 -2.82 -19.84
N ALA A 79 7.21 -3.36 -20.02
CA ALA A 79 8.22 -2.77 -20.91
C ALA A 79 7.70 -2.62 -22.36
N ARG A 80 6.95 -3.60 -22.86
CA ARG A 80 6.31 -3.53 -24.19
C ARG A 80 5.32 -2.36 -24.25
N ILE A 81 4.45 -2.25 -23.24
CA ILE A 81 3.45 -1.18 -23.15
C ILE A 81 4.12 0.20 -23.03
N GLU A 82 5.18 0.34 -22.22
CA GLU A 82 5.92 1.60 -22.10
C GLU A 82 6.48 2.05 -23.45
N GLN A 83 7.11 1.14 -24.20
CA GLN A 83 7.65 1.43 -25.53
C GLN A 83 6.57 1.82 -26.54
N GLU A 84 5.41 1.16 -26.48
CA GLU A 84 4.25 1.53 -27.31
C GLU A 84 3.72 2.93 -26.96
N ALA A 85 3.64 3.27 -25.67
CA ALA A 85 3.25 4.60 -25.23
C ALA A 85 4.24 5.67 -25.71
N PHE A 86 5.56 5.39 -25.61
CA PHE A 86 6.61 6.30 -26.11
C PHE A 86 6.54 6.47 -27.62
N ALA A 87 6.29 5.41 -28.37
CA ALA A 87 6.15 5.48 -29.83
C ALA A 87 4.94 6.32 -30.26
N VAL A 88 3.83 6.24 -29.52
CA VAL A 88 2.62 7.04 -29.77
C VAL A 88 2.84 8.52 -29.49
N VAL A 89 3.57 8.84 -28.44
CA VAL A 89 3.84 10.23 -28.01
C VAL A 89 5.01 10.86 -28.79
N GLY A 90 6.01 10.05 -29.16
CA GLY A 90 7.20 10.47 -29.91
C GLY A 90 8.43 10.73 -29.03
N HIS A 91 8.34 10.55 -27.71
CA HIS A 91 9.48 10.62 -26.79
C HIS A 91 9.20 9.83 -25.50
N GLU A 92 10.25 9.60 -24.71
CA GLU A 92 10.15 8.93 -23.41
C GLU A 92 9.59 9.86 -22.33
N PHE A 93 8.83 9.30 -21.40
CA PHE A 93 8.32 9.98 -20.20
C PHE A 93 8.11 8.98 -19.06
N GLY A 94 8.12 9.47 -17.82
CA GLY A 94 7.94 8.63 -16.64
C GLY A 94 6.48 8.28 -16.40
N LEU A 95 6.06 7.08 -16.83
CA LEU A 95 4.72 6.52 -16.57
C LEU A 95 4.42 6.38 -15.06
N ASN A 96 5.44 6.01 -14.29
CA ASN A 96 5.34 5.87 -12.83
C ASN A 96 5.43 7.21 -12.07
N SER A 97 5.52 8.34 -12.78
CA SER A 97 5.60 9.68 -12.20
C SER A 97 4.33 10.46 -12.49
N PRO A 98 3.39 10.55 -11.53
CA PRO A 98 2.13 11.27 -11.72
C PRO A 98 2.33 12.70 -12.22
N LYS A 99 3.42 13.37 -11.81
CA LYS A 99 3.74 14.73 -12.27
C LYS A 99 4.13 14.77 -13.74
N GLN A 100 4.98 13.85 -14.21
CA GLN A 100 5.37 13.80 -15.62
C GLN A 100 4.19 13.41 -16.51
N LEU A 101 3.41 12.42 -16.07
CA LEU A 101 2.20 12.01 -16.78
C LEU A 101 1.18 13.15 -16.84
N GLN A 102 0.98 13.89 -15.75
CA GLN A 102 0.10 15.05 -15.73
C GLN A 102 0.54 16.14 -16.72
N SER A 103 1.84 16.47 -16.76
CA SER A 103 2.38 17.43 -17.73
C SER A 103 2.15 16.95 -19.16
N LEU A 104 2.43 15.67 -19.45
CA LEU A 104 2.17 15.10 -20.77
C LEU A 104 0.68 15.22 -21.16
N LEU A 105 -0.23 14.70 -20.34
CA LEU A 105 -1.65 14.61 -20.69
C LEU A 105 -2.32 15.98 -20.81
N PHE A 106 -2.03 16.92 -19.90
CA PHE A 106 -2.82 18.15 -19.76
C PHE A 106 -2.09 19.44 -20.18
N GLU A 107 -0.76 19.41 -20.34
CA GLU A 107 0.02 20.55 -20.80
C GLU A 107 0.45 20.36 -22.26
N GLU A 108 1.01 19.20 -22.59
CA GLU A 108 1.50 18.89 -23.93
C GLU A 108 0.39 18.43 -24.87
N LEU A 109 -0.30 17.34 -24.54
CA LEU A 109 -1.40 16.78 -25.35
C LEU A 109 -2.71 17.57 -25.20
N LYS A 110 -2.78 18.46 -24.19
CA LYS A 110 -3.91 19.36 -23.93
C LYS A 110 -5.26 18.63 -23.85
N LEU A 111 -5.27 17.42 -23.29
CA LEU A 111 -6.49 16.65 -23.08
C LEU A 111 -7.44 17.35 -22.08
N PRO A 112 -8.75 17.04 -22.13
CA PRO A 112 -9.72 17.59 -21.20
C PRO A 112 -9.26 17.39 -19.75
N ARG A 113 -9.22 18.48 -18.99
CA ARG A 113 -8.77 18.46 -17.59
C ARG A 113 -9.86 17.87 -16.71
N GLY A 114 -9.57 16.70 -16.13
CA GLY A 114 -10.46 16.03 -15.19
C GLY A 114 -10.39 16.59 -13.76
N ARG A 115 -10.60 15.70 -12.79
CA ARG A 115 -10.59 15.99 -11.35
C ARG A 115 -9.25 16.59 -10.89
N ARG A 116 -9.30 17.62 -10.04
CA ARG A 116 -8.11 18.24 -9.42
C ARG A 116 -7.78 17.61 -8.06
N THR A 117 -6.50 17.52 -7.75
CA THR A 117 -5.94 17.15 -6.44
C THR A 117 -5.18 18.35 -5.84
N GLY A 118 -4.69 18.22 -4.60
CA GLY A 118 -3.90 19.27 -3.96
C GLY A 118 -2.59 19.62 -4.69
N THR A 119 -2.07 18.71 -5.52
CA THR A 119 -0.79 18.86 -6.22
C THR A 119 -0.93 19.01 -7.74
N GLY A 120 -2.14 18.88 -8.31
CA GLY A 120 -2.32 18.94 -9.76
C GLY A 120 -3.66 18.41 -10.27
N PHE A 121 -3.66 17.87 -11.49
CA PHE A 121 -4.77 17.09 -12.05
C PHE A 121 -4.52 15.60 -11.77
N SER A 122 -5.58 14.87 -11.43
CA SER A 122 -5.49 13.43 -11.17
C SER A 122 -5.16 12.68 -12.46
N THR A 123 -4.30 11.67 -12.32
CA THR A 123 -3.93 10.69 -13.34
C THR A 123 -4.28 9.28 -12.87
N ASP A 124 -5.26 9.17 -11.98
CA ASP A 124 -5.72 7.88 -11.47
C ASP A 124 -6.55 7.15 -12.53
N ALA A 125 -6.65 5.81 -12.38
CA ALA A 125 -7.33 4.94 -13.34
C ALA A 125 -8.74 5.42 -13.73
N THR A 126 -9.55 5.91 -12.78
CA THR A 126 -10.90 6.42 -13.08
C THR A 126 -10.87 7.64 -14.01
N VAL A 127 -9.92 8.55 -13.83
CA VAL A 127 -9.80 9.74 -14.69
C VAL A 127 -9.25 9.36 -16.07
N LEU A 128 -8.31 8.42 -16.13
CA LEU A 128 -7.81 7.92 -17.42
C LEU A 128 -8.90 7.20 -18.22
N GLU A 129 -9.79 6.46 -17.54
CA GLU A 129 -10.93 5.79 -18.18
C GLU A 129 -11.89 6.80 -18.83
N GLU A 130 -12.16 7.94 -18.16
CA GLU A 130 -12.97 9.04 -18.71
C GLU A 130 -12.33 9.69 -19.95
N LEU A 131 -11.01 9.55 -20.11
CA LEU A 131 -10.24 10.08 -21.23
C LEU A 131 -10.06 9.08 -22.38
N ARG A 132 -10.63 7.87 -22.30
CA ARG A 132 -10.54 6.88 -23.38
C ARG A 132 -11.05 7.43 -24.70
N GLY A 133 -10.37 7.07 -25.79
CA GLY A 133 -10.63 7.61 -27.12
C GLY A 133 -10.17 9.07 -27.34
N ALA A 134 -9.71 9.80 -26.32
CA ALA A 134 -9.22 11.18 -26.51
C ALA A 134 -7.82 11.23 -27.14
N HIS A 135 -6.98 10.24 -26.87
CA HIS A 135 -5.66 10.09 -27.49
C HIS A 135 -5.21 8.63 -27.47
N PRO A 136 -4.49 8.11 -28.48
CA PRO A 136 -4.04 6.72 -28.49
C PRO A 136 -3.15 6.31 -27.31
N VAL A 137 -2.50 7.29 -26.66
CA VAL A 137 -1.68 7.01 -25.46
C VAL A 137 -2.54 6.56 -24.28
N ILE A 138 -3.80 7.02 -24.19
CA ILE A 138 -4.73 6.63 -23.12
C ILE A 138 -5.10 5.15 -23.22
N GLU A 139 -5.09 4.57 -24.43
CA GLU A 139 -5.34 3.13 -24.61
C GLU A 139 -4.14 2.26 -24.19
N LYS A 140 -3.00 2.88 -23.87
CA LYS A 140 -1.78 2.21 -23.43
C LYS A 140 -1.52 2.34 -21.93
N ILE A 141 -2.17 3.27 -21.24
CA ILE A 141 -1.90 3.60 -19.83
C ILE A 141 -3.13 3.38 -18.96
#